data_AF-A0A2U1KFI5-F1
#
_entry.id   AF-A0A2U1KFI5-F1
#
_cell.length_a   1.000
_cell.length_b   1.000
_cell.length_c   1.000
_cell.angle_alpha   90.00
_cell.angle_beta   90.00
_cell.angle_gamma   90.00
#
_symmetry.space_group_name_H-M   'P 1'
#
loop_
_entity.id
_entity.type
_entity.pdbx_description
1 polymer ?
#
loop_
_entity_poly.entity_id
_entity_poly.type
_entity_poly.pdbx_seq_one_letter_code
_entity_poly.pdbx_strand_id
1 'polypeptide(L)'
;MVIFKHLEENSGFQETDGYGYECKTCKKRFKSYQALGGHQGIHKRIKPNEDDAMCMLSLNTIPTGLHRCKMCTKVFETGQKLGGHMRKHRENVIKKQELWRQKSDSVLTMAELERRQAEEDERMRARRELILAAKEWRLWF
;
A
#
# COMPACT_ATOMS: atom_id res chain seq x y z
N MET A 1 -35.03 52.19 -5.88
CA MET A 1 -36.04 51.13 -5.76
C MET A 1 -35.31 49.78 -5.91
N VAL A 2 -35.05 49.14 -4.76
CA VAL A 2 -34.86 47.69 -4.50
C VAL A 2 -33.81 46.86 -5.29
N ILE A 3 -33.30 45.87 -4.56
CA ILE A 3 -32.08 45.03 -4.70
C ILE A 3 -32.43 43.63 -5.30
N PHE A 4 -31.40 42.82 -5.63
CA PHE A 4 -31.30 41.33 -5.67
C PHE A 4 -31.60 40.62 -7.03
N LYS A 5 -30.84 39.64 -7.58
CA LYS A 5 -29.94 38.53 -7.13
C LYS A 5 -28.96 38.13 -8.29
N HIS A 6 -27.67 37.81 -8.10
CA HIS A 6 -27.04 36.47 -7.84
C HIS A 6 -27.23 35.46 -9.02
N LEU A 7 -26.25 34.76 -9.67
CA LEU A 7 -24.98 34.08 -9.32
C LEU A 7 -24.12 33.72 -10.58
N GLU A 8 -22.78 33.57 -10.40
CA GLU A 8 -21.83 32.48 -10.81
C GLU A 8 -21.82 31.92 -12.26
N GLU A 9 -20.75 31.44 -12.91
CA GLU A 9 -19.32 31.18 -12.67
C GLU A 9 -18.67 30.74 -14.02
N ASN A 10 -17.35 30.94 -14.15
CA ASN A 10 -16.35 30.23 -14.97
C ASN A 10 -16.74 29.36 -16.18
N SER A 11 -16.15 29.63 -17.35
CA SER A 11 -14.99 28.85 -17.88
C SER A 11 -14.80 29.13 -19.38
N GLY A 12 -13.70 29.82 -19.70
CA GLY A 12 -13.29 30.02 -21.08
C GLY A 12 -12.72 28.75 -21.68
N PHE A 13 -13.09 28.46 -22.92
CA PHE A 13 -12.14 27.91 -23.89
C PHE A 13 -12.65 28.18 -25.32
N GLN A 14 -11.97 29.11 -26.01
CA GLN A 14 -12.20 29.45 -27.41
C GLN A 14 -11.63 28.36 -28.34
N GLU A 15 -12.37 28.05 -29.40
CA GLU A 15 -11.90 27.35 -30.60
C GLU A 15 -10.70 28.08 -31.21
N THR A 16 -9.62 27.35 -31.53
CA THR A 16 -8.82 27.54 -32.75
C THR A 16 -7.90 26.35 -33.00
N ASP A 17 -7.71 26.09 -34.29
CA ASP A 17 -6.98 25.02 -34.94
C ASP A 17 -5.53 24.86 -34.48
N GLY A 18 -5.09 23.63 -34.19
CA GLY A 18 -3.66 23.40 -33.92
C GLY A 18 -3.18 22.03 -33.43
N TYR A 19 -4.03 21.03 -33.19
CA TYR A 19 -3.55 19.74 -32.66
C TYR A 19 -4.32 18.53 -33.21
N GLY A 20 -3.69 17.78 -34.12
CA GLY A 20 -4.32 16.72 -34.91
C GLY A 20 -3.78 15.31 -34.67
N TYR A 21 -3.33 14.96 -33.46
CA TYR A 21 -2.85 13.60 -33.19
C TYR A 21 -4.02 12.68 -32.87
N GLU A 22 -4.51 11.98 -33.90
CA GLU A 22 -5.67 11.08 -33.79
C GLU A 22 -5.25 9.62 -33.53
N CYS A 23 -5.91 8.97 -32.57
CA CYS A 23 -5.75 7.54 -32.37
C CYS A 23 -6.49 6.75 -33.45
N LYS A 24 -5.75 5.93 -34.22
CA LYS A 24 -6.31 5.09 -35.30
C LYS A 24 -7.39 4.10 -34.82
N THR A 25 -7.32 3.67 -33.56
CA THR A 25 -8.23 2.65 -32.98
C THR A 25 -9.53 3.24 -32.43
N CYS A 26 -9.50 4.42 -31.80
CA CYS A 26 -10.68 4.99 -31.14
C CYS A 26 -10.95 6.46 -31.50
N LYS A 27 -10.31 6.97 -32.55
CA LYS A 27 -10.55 8.27 -33.21
C LYS A 27 -10.49 9.52 -32.31
N LYS A 28 -9.82 9.41 -31.16
CA LYS A 28 -9.61 10.56 -30.24
C LYS A 28 -8.46 11.42 -30.70
N ARG A 29 -8.67 12.72 -30.60
CA ARG A 29 -7.69 13.75 -30.93
C ARG A 29 -7.00 14.22 -29.66
N PHE A 30 -5.68 14.28 -29.70
CA PHE A 30 -4.85 14.69 -28.58
C PHE A 30 -4.08 15.95 -28.93
N LYS A 31 -3.86 16.78 -27.90
CA LYS A 31 -3.04 17.99 -27.99
C LYS A 31 -1.54 17.72 -28.22
N SER A 32 -1.07 16.48 -28.09
CA SER A 32 0.34 16.13 -28.35
C SER A 32 0.53 14.66 -28.72
N TYR A 33 1.62 14.35 -29.43
CA TYR A 33 2.01 12.98 -29.77
C TYR A 33 2.39 12.16 -28.53
N GLN A 34 2.93 12.80 -27.49
CA GLN A 34 3.26 12.14 -26.22
C GLN A 34 2.00 11.65 -25.48
N ALA A 35 0.93 12.46 -25.50
CA ALA A 35 -0.38 12.06 -24.98
C ALA A 35 -1.00 10.93 -25.83
N LEU A 36 -0.85 10.99 -27.15
CA LEU A 36 -1.26 9.91 -28.06
C LEU A 36 -0.47 8.61 -27.80
N GLY A 37 0.85 8.68 -27.60
CA GLY A 37 1.70 7.52 -27.33
C GLY A 37 1.37 6.82 -26.01
N GLY A 38 1.14 7.60 -24.95
CA GLY A 38 0.61 7.06 -23.68
C GLY A 38 -0.77 6.42 -23.84
N HIS A 39 -1.64 7.05 -24.65
CA HIS A 39 -2.98 6.54 -24.96
C HIS A 39 -2.96 5.23 -25.76
N GLN A 40 -2.09 5.10 -26.77
CA GLN A 40 -1.96 3.90 -27.58
C GLN A 40 -1.39 2.71 -26.79
N GLY A 41 -0.58 2.96 -25.76
CA GLY A 41 -0.09 1.93 -24.85
C GLY A 41 -1.21 1.18 -24.10
N ILE A 42 -2.39 1.80 -23.94
CA ILE A 42 -3.56 1.20 -23.29
C ILE A 42 -4.23 0.20 -24.23
N HIS A 43 -4.39 0.55 -25.52
CA HIS A 43 -4.92 -0.37 -26.54
C HIS A 43 -4.07 -1.64 -26.67
N LYS A 44 -2.74 -1.54 -26.51
CA LYS A 44 -1.83 -2.69 -26.60
C LYS A 44 -2.00 -3.72 -25.48
N ARG A 45 -2.56 -3.32 -24.32
CA ARG A 45 -2.72 -4.20 -23.15
C ARG A 45 -4.07 -4.92 -23.09
N ILE A 46 -5.01 -4.53 -23.94
CA ILE A 46 -6.35 -5.09 -24.01
C ILE A 46 -6.46 -5.81 -25.36
N LYS A 47 -6.39 -7.15 -25.36
CA LYS A 47 -6.88 -7.91 -26.52
C LYS A 47 -8.40 -7.75 -26.52
N PRO A 48 -9.03 -7.21 -27.57
CA PRO A 48 -10.48 -7.18 -27.64
C PRO A 48 -10.96 -8.61 -27.87
N ASN A 49 -11.67 -9.20 -26.90
CA ASN A 49 -12.71 -10.15 -27.24
C ASN A 49 -13.91 -9.32 -27.72
N GLU A 50 -14.56 -9.77 -28.79
CA GLU A 50 -15.38 -8.96 -29.69
C GLU A 50 -16.78 -8.59 -29.16
N ASP A 51 -17.02 -8.66 -27.86
CA ASP A 51 -18.35 -8.50 -27.25
C ASP A 51 -18.52 -7.32 -26.27
N ASP A 52 -17.47 -6.54 -25.98
CA ASP A 52 -17.57 -5.40 -25.05
C ASP A 52 -17.49 -4.03 -25.74
N ALA A 53 -18.60 -3.64 -26.35
CA ALA A 53 -18.85 -2.25 -26.73
C ALA A 53 -19.05 -1.35 -25.50
N MET A 54 -17.97 -0.95 -24.80
CA MET A 54 -17.83 0.38 -24.18
C MET A 54 -16.46 0.54 -23.51
N CYS A 55 -15.54 1.31 -24.11
CA CYS A 55 -14.51 2.00 -23.32
C CYS A 55 -13.91 3.18 -24.09
N MET A 56 -14.68 4.26 -24.14
CA MET A 56 -14.16 5.57 -24.49
C MET A 56 -13.69 6.31 -23.23
N LEU A 57 -12.38 6.59 -23.15
CA LEU A 57 -11.71 7.83 -22.65
C LEU A 57 -10.86 7.61 -21.41
N SER A 58 -9.65 8.17 -21.47
CA SER A 58 -8.73 8.30 -20.34
C SER A 58 -8.95 9.67 -19.70
N LEU A 59 -8.62 9.75 -18.41
CA LEU A 59 -8.64 10.89 -17.47
C LEU A 59 -9.87 10.88 -16.54
N ASN A 60 -9.70 10.28 -15.37
CA ASN A 60 -10.50 10.48 -14.15
C ASN A 60 -11.97 10.04 -14.13
N THR A 61 -12.57 9.64 -15.24
CA THR A 61 -13.91 9.05 -15.23
C THR A 61 -13.79 7.54 -15.38
N ILE A 62 -13.76 6.89 -14.22
CA ILE A 62 -14.26 5.51 -14.13
C ILE A 62 -15.65 5.50 -14.81
N PRO A 63 -16.02 4.50 -15.64
CA PRO A 63 -17.40 4.35 -16.12
C PRO A 63 -18.31 4.65 -14.94
N THR A 64 -19.10 5.72 -15.01
CA THR A 64 -19.78 6.32 -13.86
C THR A 64 -20.45 5.21 -13.05
N GLY A 65 -19.82 4.81 -11.94
CA GLY A 65 -20.23 3.64 -11.18
C GLY A 65 -19.10 2.71 -10.72
N LEU A 66 -18.03 2.47 -11.51
CA LEU A 66 -16.98 1.55 -11.02
C LEU A 66 -16.02 2.23 -10.02
N HIS A 67 -15.36 1.45 -9.17
CA HIS A 67 -14.50 1.91 -8.07
C HIS A 67 -13.30 0.98 -7.92
N ARG A 68 -12.08 1.48 -8.17
CA ARG A 68 -10.84 0.68 -8.12
C ARG A 68 -10.16 0.77 -6.74
N CYS A 69 -9.65 -0.36 -6.26
CA CYS A 69 -8.80 -0.38 -5.08
C CYS A 69 -7.41 0.23 -5.36
N LYS A 70 -6.88 1.03 -4.42
CA LYS A 70 -5.51 1.58 -4.50
C LYS A 70 -4.42 0.68 -3.92
N MET A 71 -4.81 -0.34 -3.13
CA MET A 71 -3.90 -1.27 -2.46
C MET A 71 -3.83 -2.64 -3.18
N CYS A 72 -4.74 -2.91 -4.11
CA CYS A 72 -4.74 -4.10 -4.95
C CYS A 72 -5.42 -3.80 -6.29
N THR A 73 -5.45 -4.77 -7.20
CA THR A 73 -5.93 -4.57 -8.58
C THR A 73 -7.44 -4.70 -8.77
N LYS A 74 -8.21 -4.94 -7.69
CA LYS A 74 -9.67 -5.19 -7.77
C LYS A 74 -10.47 -3.93 -8.14
N VAL A 75 -11.53 -4.13 -8.91
CA VAL A 75 -12.50 -3.10 -9.34
C VAL A 75 -13.89 -3.53 -8.85
N PHE A 76 -14.68 -2.58 -8.38
CA PHE A 76 -16.01 -2.78 -7.80
C PHE A 76 -17.03 -1.92 -8.53
N GLU A 77 -18.30 -2.31 -8.52
CA GLU A 77 -19.39 -1.57 -9.18
C GLU A 77 -20.00 -0.45 -8.33
N THR A 78 -19.64 -0.38 -7.04
CA THR A 78 -20.18 0.63 -6.12
C THR A 78 -19.15 1.01 -5.06
N GLY A 79 -19.25 2.26 -4.57
CA GLY A 79 -18.37 2.79 -3.53
C GLY A 79 -18.55 2.06 -2.19
N GLN A 80 -19.73 1.50 -1.92
CA GLN A 80 -19.99 0.69 -0.73
C GLN A 80 -19.21 -0.63 -0.74
N LYS A 81 -19.19 -1.35 -1.87
CA LYS A 81 -18.39 -2.58 -2.04
C LYS A 81 -16.89 -2.28 -1.88
N LEU A 82 -16.42 -1.18 -2.48
CA LEU A 82 -15.05 -0.70 -2.28
C LEU A 82 -14.77 -0.36 -0.81
N GLY A 83 -15.70 0.34 -0.14
CA GLY A 83 -15.59 0.73 1.26
C GLY A 83 -15.46 -0.48 2.19
N GLY A 84 -16.31 -1.50 2.03
CA GLY A 84 -16.19 -2.76 2.76
C GLY A 84 -14.88 -3.48 2.48
N HIS A 85 -14.45 -3.53 1.22
CA HIS A 85 -13.16 -4.10 0.83
C HIS A 85 -11.96 -3.38 1.49
N MET A 86 -12.00 -2.05 1.60
CA MET A 86 -10.93 -1.26 2.20
C MET A 86 -10.78 -1.46 3.71
N ARG A 87 -11.87 -1.81 4.42
CA ARG A 87 -11.80 -2.16 5.85
C ARG A 87 -10.94 -3.40 6.07
N LYS A 88 -11.07 -4.41 5.21
CA LYS A 88 -10.25 -5.63 5.26
C LYS A 88 -8.77 -5.34 5.01
N HIS A 89 -8.44 -4.40 4.13
CA HIS A 89 -7.05 -3.94 3.97
C HIS A 89 -6.51 -3.31 5.26
N ARG A 90 -7.30 -2.44 5.93
CA ARG A 90 -6.90 -1.83 7.21
C ARG A 90 -6.69 -2.86 8.31
N GLU A 91 -7.63 -3.79 8.47
CA GLU A 91 -7.51 -4.87 9.47
C GLU A 91 -6.27 -5.72 9.24
N ASN A 92 -5.96 -6.07 7.99
CA ASN A 92 -4.75 -6.83 7.67
C ASN A 92 -3.46 -6.06 7.96
N VAL A 93 -3.47 -4.73 7.78
CA VAL A 93 -2.33 -3.87 8.14
C VAL A 93 -2.15 -3.85 9.66
N ILE A 94 -3.23 -3.66 10.43
CA ILE A 94 -3.21 -3.64 11.90
C ILE A 94 -2.77 -4.99 12.45
N LYS A 95 -3.37 -6.11 12.00
CA LYS A 95 -2.98 -7.46 12.41
C LYS A 95 -1.52 -7.74 12.12
N LYS A 96 -1.05 -7.36 10.93
CA LYS A 96 0.36 -7.51 10.58
C LYS A 96 1.24 -6.71 11.55
N GLN A 97 0.90 -5.45 11.83
CA GLN A 97 1.62 -4.61 12.78
C GLN A 97 1.66 -5.19 14.20
N GLU A 98 0.54 -5.70 14.71
CA GLU A 98 0.45 -6.35 16.02
C GLU A 98 1.29 -7.63 16.08
N LEU A 99 1.29 -8.44 15.03
CA LEU A 99 2.13 -9.63 14.93
C LEU A 99 3.62 -9.27 14.94
N TRP A 100 4.03 -8.23 14.21
CA TRP A 100 5.41 -7.74 14.25
C TRP A 100 5.77 -7.21 15.65
N ARG A 101 4.85 -6.52 16.33
CA ARG A 101 5.05 -6.03 17.70
C ARG A 101 5.21 -7.19 18.69
N GLN A 102 4.30 -8.17 18.68
CA GLN A 102 4.40 -9.34 19.55
C GLN A 102 5.69 -10.13 19.31
N LYS A 103 6.13 -10.26 18.07
CA LYS A 103 7.42 -10.90 17.74
C LYS A 103 8.60 -10.13 18.32
N SER A 104 8.57 -8.79 18.24
CA SER A 104 9.60 -7.93 18.85
C SER A 104 9.61 -8.05 20.37
N ASP A 105 8.44 -8.01 21.01
CA ASP A 105 8.27 -8.12 22.46
C ASP A 105 8.69 -9.52 22.97
N SER A 106 8.42 -10.58 22.19
CA SER A 106 8.90 -11.93 22.48
C SER A 106 10.42 -12.05 22.40
N VAL A 107 11.09 -11.38 21.46
CA VAL A 107 12.57 -11.38 21.39
C VAL A 107 13.16 -10.62 22.58
N LEU A 108 12.56 -9.49 23.00
CA LEU A 108 12.95 -8.76 24.20
C LEU A 108 12.88 -9.64 25.46
N THR A 109 11.78 -10.37 25.63
CA THR A 109 11.60 -11.28 26.78
C THR A 109 12.52 -12.50 26.73
N MET A 110 12.81 -13.05 25.56
CA MET A 110 13.81 -14.12 25.40
C MET A 110 15.21 -13.63 25.77
N ALA A 111 15.61 -12.45 25.30
CA ALA A 111 16.90 -11.86 25.65
C ALA A 111 17.02 -11.56 27.15
N GLU A 112 15.93 -11.17 27.82
CA GLU A 112 15.87 -11.03 29.27
C GLU A 112 16.07 -12.36 30.00
N LEU A 113 15.42 -13.43 29.53
CA LEU A 113 15.56 -14.76 30.09
C LEU A 113 16.98 -15.31 29.92
N GLU A 114 17.58 -15.12 28.75
CA GLU A 114 18.97 -15.50 28.46
C GLU A 114 19.97 -14.78 29.39
N ARG A 115 19.76 -13.48 29.66
CA ARG A 115 20.58 -12.75 30.64
C ARG A 115 20.48 -13.33 32.05
N ARG A 116 19.26 -13.63 32.51
CA ARG A 116 19.03 -14.27 33.81
C ARG A 116 19.68 -15.65 33.90
N GLN A 117 19.60 -16.43 32.82
CA GLN A 117 20.24 -17.74 32.73
C GLN A 117 21.77 -17.60 32.82
N ALA A 118 22.36 -16.63 32.11
CA ALA A 118 23.80 -16.38 32.15
C ALA A 118 24.30 -15.97 33.54
N GLU A 119 23.56 -15.13 34.26
CA GLU A 119 23.85 -14.76 35.65
C GLU A 119 23.78 -15.97 36.60
N GLU A 120 22.81 -16.86 36.41
CA GLU A 120 22.69 -18.09 37.20
C GLU A 120 23.82 -19.08 36.91
N ASP A 121 24.17 -19.24 35.64
CA ASP A 121 25.31 -20.05 35.20
C ASP A 121 26.64 -19.52 35.77
N GLU A 122 26.83 -18.21 35.78
CA GLU A 122 28.01 -17.57 36.39
C GLU A 122 28.08 -17.82 37.89
N ARG A 123 26.96 -17.66 38.60
CA ARG A 123 26.87 -17.98 40.04
C ARG A 123 27.22 -19.44 40.31
N MET A 124 26.73 -20.35 39.47
CA MET A 124 27.04 -21.78 39.57
C MET A 124 28.51 -22.08 39.30
N ARG A 125 29.15 -21.40 38.32
CA ARG A 125 30.59 -21.50 38.08
C ARG A 125 31.40 -21.01 39.28
N ALA A 126 31.11 -19.82 39.79
CA ALA A 126 31.78 -19.25 40.97
C ALA A 126 31.66 -20.17 42.20
N ARG A 127 30.48 -20.77 42.42
CA ARG A 127 30.30 -21.75 43.49
C ARG A 127 31.15 -23.00 43.31
N ARG A 128 31.29 -23.52 42.08
CA ARG A 128 32.15 -24.67 41.79
C ARG A 128 33.62 -24.33 42.02
N GLU A 129 34.07 -23.16 41.61
CA GLU A 129 35.45 -22.70 41.83
C GLU A 129 35.77 -22.58 43.33
N LEU A 130 34.87 -22.01 44.13
CA LEU A 130 35.03 -21.97 45.59
C LEU A 130 35.16 -23.37 46.20
N ILE A 131 34.36 -24.33 45.75
CA ILE A 131 34.45 -25.72 46.20
C ILE A 131 35.79 -26.35 45.80
N LEU A 132 36.26 -26.10 44.58
CA LEU A 132 37.55 -26.58 44.11
C LEU A 132 38.70 -25.97 44.92
N ALA A 133 38.69 -24.65 45.10
CA ALA A 133 39.67 -23.95 45.92
C ALA A 133 39.70 -24.47 47.37
N ALA A 134 38.54 -24.77 47.96
CA ALA A 134 38.47 -25.36 49.30
C ALA A 134 39.04 -26.80 49.35
N LYS A 135 38.82 -27.60 48.29
CA LYS A 135 39.42 -28.93 48.17
C LYS A 135 40.94 -28.85 47.99
N GLU A 136 41.41 -27.94 47.14
CA GLU A 136 42.84 -27.70 46.94
C GLU A 136 43.48 -27.27 48.24
N TRP A 137 42.91 -26.32 48.98
CA TRP A 137 43.45 -25.88 50.26
C TRP A 137 43.63 -27.03 51.27
N ARG A 138 42.70 -27.98 51.32
CA ARG A 138 42.80 -29.20 52.14
C ARG A 138 43.89 -30.18 51.68
N LEU A 139 44.32 -30.13 50.42
CA LEU A 139 45.42 -30.99 49.93
C LEU A 139 46.79 -30.44 50.30
N TRP A 140 46.89 -29.14 50.61
CA TRP A 140 48.13 -28.45 50.91
C TRP A 140 48.40 -28.26 52.42
N PHE A 141 47.44 -28.59 53.29
CA PHE A 141 47.53 -28.52 54.75
C PHE A 141 46.94 -29.79 55.38
#